data_AF-A0A161KFJ5-F1
#
_entry.id   AF-A0A161KFJ5-F1
#
_cell.length_a   1.000
_cell.length_b   1.000
_cell.length_c   1.000
_cell.angle_alpha   90.00
_cell.angle_beta   90.00
_cell.angle_gamma   90.00
#
_symmetry.space_group_name_H-M   'P 1'
#
loop_
_entity.id
_entity.type
_entity.pdbx_description
1 polymer ?
#
loop_
_entity_poly.entity_id
_entity_poly.type
_entity_poly.pdbx_seq_one_letter_code
_entity_poly.pdbx_strand_id
1 'polypeptide(L)'
;MASGARILSAAPIDLATVESLFGDRIETRRSVTFDPATGGVQALRERRLGAIRLSSGPDSNANPEEIAAALLAGVQAGGFSLLPWSDAARALLDRIAFVHEAGGPVDEIDEAHLLARADEWLTPLLAGKRRLDALDTGALAESLRAVIGWDTLRTLDAQAPTHFHSPAGTSHPIDYAAEGGPRVELRPQQLFGLATHPVVAGGRVPLVLSLTSPAGRPIQTTRDLPGFWTGSWAAVAKEMRGRYPRHPWPDDPAAAVPTTRTKNADARRAQPR
;
A
#
# COMPACT_ATOMS: atom_id res chain seq x y z
N MET A 1 -25.20 -33.52 -14.65
CA MET A 1 -24.53 -33.87 -15.92
C MET A 1 -25.26 -35.06 -16.53
N ALA A 2 -26.03 -34.85 -17.60
CA ALA A 2 -26.69 -35.96 -18.28
C ALA A 2 -25.64 -36.80 -19.01
N SER A 3 -25.16 -37.84 -18.34
CA SER A 3 -24.47 -38.97 -18.96
C SER A 3 -25.45 -39.66 -19.91
N GLY A 4 -25.13 -39.77 -21.20
CA GLY A 4 -25.65 -40.87 -22.02
C GLY A 4 -26.75 -40.58 -23.05
N ALA A 5 -26.88 -39.38 -23.63
CA ALA A 5 -27.74 -39.22 -24.80
C ALA A 5 -27.02 -39.73 -26.07
N ARG A 6 -27.50 -40.83 -26.67
CA ARG A 6 -27.01 -41.37 -27.96
C ARG A 6 -27.86 -40.83 -29.11
N ILE A 7 -27.24 -40.13 -30.05
CA ILE A 7 -27.90 -39.71 -31.29
C ILE A 7 -28.12 -40.96 -32.17
N LEU A 8 -29.38 -41.28 -32.47
CA LEU A 8 -29.76 -42.43 -33.29
C LEU A 8 -29.91 -42.08 -34.79
N SER A 9 -30.24 -40.83 -35.09
CA SER A 9 -30.34 -40.27 -36.44
C SER A 9 -30.11 -38.76 -36.42
N ALA A 10 -29.52 -38.21 -37.47
CA ALA A 10 -29.27 -36.78 -37.64
C ALA A 10 -29.22 -36.42 -39.13
N ALA A 11 -29.52 -35.16 -39.45
CA ALA A 11 -29.35 -34.58 -40.78
C ALA A 11 -28.45 -33.33 -40.68
N PRO A 12 -27.56 -33.09 -41.66
CA PRO A 12 -26.77 -31.86 -41.68
C PRO A 12 -27.69 -30.66 -41.90
N ILE A 13 -27.40 -29.56 -41.21
CA ILE A 13 -28.06 -28.26 -41.38
C ILE A 13 -26.99 -27.18 -41.27
N ASP A 14 -27.02 -26.22 -42.19
CA ASP A 14 -26.11 -25.08 -42.14
C ASP A 14 -26.69 -23.94 -41.28
N LEU A 15 -25.82 -22.99 -40.90
CA LEU A 15 -26.20 -21.88 -40.04
C LEU A 15 -27.26 -20.98 -40.68
N ALA A 16 -27.17 -20.73 -41.99
CA ALA A 16 -28.12 -19.86 -42.70
C ALA A 16 -29.54 -20.44 -42.65
N THR A 17 -29.67 -21.77 -42.78
CA THR A 17 -30.94 -22.48 -42.65
C THR A 17 -31.46 -22.42 -41.22
N VAL A 18 -30.59 -22.62 -40.22
CA VAL A 18 -30.97 -22.47 -38.79
C VAL A 18 -31.51 -21.05 -38.51
N GLU A 19 -30.85 -20.02 -39.01
CA GLU A 19 -31.26 -18.62 -38.82
C GLU A 19 -32.59 -18.31 -39.51
N SER A 20 -32.83 -18.86 -40.70
CA SER A 20 -34.10 -18.71 -41.40
C SER A 20 -35.26 -19.42 -40.71
N LEU A 21 -35.04 -20.60 -40.12
CA LEU A 21 -36.09 -21.41 -39.52
C LEU A 21 -36.40 -21.05 -38.08
N PHE A 22 -35.39 -20.60 -37.32
CA PHE A 22 -35.49 -20.39 -35.87
C PHE A 22 -35.10 -18.98 -35.46
N GLY A 23 -35.08 -18.02 -36.38
CA GLY A 23 -34.63 -16.65 -36.14
C GLY A 23 -35.36 -15.94 -35.00
N ASP A 24 -36.66 -16.21 -34.84
CA ASP A 24 -37.52 -15.74 -33.75
C ASP A 24 -37.14 -16.30 -32.36
N ARG A 25 -36.40 -17.42 -32.33
CA ARG A 25 -35.89 -18.08 -31.12
C ARG A 25 -34.41 -17.82 -30.87
N ILE A 26 -33.73 -17.09 -31.76
CA ILE A 26 -32.33 -16.71 -31.58
C ILE A 26 -32.27 -15.46 -30.70
N GLU A 27 -31.69 -15.61 -29.51
CA GLU A 27 -31.51 -14.54 -28.55
C GLU A 27 -30.11 -13.94 -28.66
N THR A 28 -30.01 -12.62 -28.48
CA THR A 28 -28.75 -11.96 -28.16
C THR A 28 -28.61 -11.87 -26.65
N ARG A 29 -27.58 -12.50 -26.09
CA ARG A 29 -27.21 -12.35 -24.68
C ARG A 29 -25.96 -11.51 -24.54
N ARG A 30 -25.97 -10.64 -23.53
CA ARG A 30 -24.82 -9.82 -23.14
C ARG A 30 -24.39 -10.28 -21.76
N SER A 31 -23.08 -10.30 -21.55
CA SER A 31 -22.51 -10.65 -20.26
C SER A 31 -21.27 -9.80 -20.03
N VAL A 32 -21.08 -9.41 -18.79
CA VAL A 32 -19.96 -8.60 -18.34
C VAL A 32 -19.39 -9.31 -17.12
N THR A 33 -18.18 -9.85 -17.26
CA THR A 33 -17.56 -10.68 -16.22
C THR A 33 -16.17 -10.14 -15.91
N PHE A 34 -15.84 -10.02 -14.63
CA PHE A 34 -14.48 -9.71 -14.21
C PHE A 34 -13.59 -10.94 -14.37
N ASP A 35 -12.40 -10.73 -14.92
CA ASP A 35 -11.36 -11.74 -15.07
C ASP A 35 -10.21 -11.42 -14.10
N PRO A 36 -10.06 -12.19 -13.01
CA PRO A 36 -8.99 -11.98 -12.03
C PRO A 36 -7.59 -12.14 -12.62
N ALA A 37 -7.42 -12.96 -13.67
CA ALA A 37 -6.11 -13.20 -14.27
C ALA A 37 -5.61 -11.97 -15.03
N THR A 38 -6.53 -11.21 -15.64
CA THR A 38 -6.18 -9.99 -16.36
C THR A 38 -6.42 -8.72 -15.55
N GLY A 39 -7.16 -8.78 -14.43
CA GLY A 39 -7.58 -7.61 -13.66
C GLY A 39 -8.58 -6.72 -14.41
N GLY A 40 -9.22 -7.28 -15.46
CA GLY A 40 -10.07 -6.56 -16.40
C GLY A 40 -11.47 -7.15 -16.50
N VAL A 41 -12.31 -6.48 -17.29
CA VAL A 41 -13.66 -6.95 -17.59
C VAL A 41 -13.75 -7.47 -19.02
N GLN A 42 -14.24 -8.70 -19.14
CA GLN A 42 -14.65 -9.30 -20.39
C GLN A 42 -16.13 -9.01 -20.63
N ALA A 43 -16.42 -8.22 -21.65
CA ALA A 43 -17.78 -7.98 -22.12
C ALA A 43 -18.02 -8.79 -23.40
N LEU A 44 -18.98 -9.71 -23.37
CA LEU A 44 -19.31 -10.59 -24.48
C LEU A 44 -20.74 -10.38 -24.94
N ARG A 45 -20.92 -10.38 -26.25
CA ARG A 45 -22.20 -10.48 -26.94
C ARG A 45 -22.26 -11.84 -27.64
N GLU A 46 -23.23 -12.65 -27.26
CA GLU A 46 -23.45 -13.98 -27.81
C GLU A 46 -24.81 -14.06 -28.52
N ARG A 47 -24.86 -14.75 -29.66
CA ARG A 47 -26.13 -15.20 -30.26
C ARG A 47 -26.34 -16.66 -29.91
N ARG A 48 -27.52 -17.00 -29.39
CA ARG A 48 -27.83 -18.35 -28.90
C ARG A 48 -29.19 -18.83 -29.38
N LEU A 49 -29.28 -20.12 -29.67
CA LEU A 49 -30.55 -20.83 -29.84
C LEU A 49 -30.72 -21.78 -28.65
N GLY A 50 -31.46 -21.34 -27.65
CA GLY A 50 -31.53 -22.02 -26.35
C GLY A 50 -30.13 -22.18 -25.72
N ALA A 51 -29.72 -23.42 -25.45
CA ALA A 51 -28.40 -23.70 -24.88
C ALA A 51 -27.24 -23.60 -25.90
N ILE A 52 -27.52 -23.63 -27.20
CA ILE A 52 -26.50 -23.66 -28.26
C ILE A 52 -26.02 -22.25 -28.55
N ARG A 53 -24.70 -22.01 -28.44
CA ARG A 53 -24.08 -20.75 -28.84
C ARG A 53 -23.76 -20.79 -30.34
N LEU A 54 -24.38 -19.88 -31.10
CA LEU A 54 -24.20 -19.75 -32.55
C LEU A 54 -22.99 -18.87 -32.89
N SER A 55 -22.82 -17.75 -32.17
CA SER A 55 -21.64 -16.89 -32.29
C SER A 55 -21.34 -16.16 -30.98
N SER A 56 -20.10 -15.71 -30.83
CA SER A 56 -19.61 -14.95 -29.67
C SER A 56 -18.61 -13.91 -30.14
N GLY A 57 -18.70 -12.70 -29.59
CA GLY A 57 -17.73 -11.64 -29.84
C GLY A 57 -17.68 -10.62 -28.71
N PRO A 58 -16.69 -9.70 -28.74
CA PRO A 58 -16.63 -8.60 -27.78
C PRO A 58 -17.88 -7.72 -27.88
N ASP A 59 -18.42 -7.27 -26.76
CA ASP A 59 -19.45 -6.23 -26.74
C ASP A 59 -18.81 -4.85 -26.49
N SER A 60 -18.55 -4.12 -27.58
CA SER A 60 -18.03 -2.75 -27.51
C SER A 60 -19.04 -1.75 -26.93
N ASN A 61 -20.33 -2.11 -26.91
CA ASN A 61 -21.42 -1.26 -26.44
C ASN A 61 -21.97 -1.74 -25.09
N ALA A 62 -21.20 -2.55 -24.35
CA ALA A 62 -21.56 -2.98 -23.02
C ALA A 62 -21.81 -1.76 -22.11
N ASN A 63 -22.84 -1.88 -21.26
CA ASN A 63 -23.25 -0.79 -20.39
C ASN A 63 -22.10 -0.41 -19.44
N PRO A 64 -21.64 0.86 -19.41
CA PRO A 64 -20.61 1.31 -18.48
C PRO A 64 -20.90 0.99 -17.01
N GLU A 65 -22.16 1.03 -16.59
CA GLU A 65 -22.58 0.70 -15.22
C GLU A 65 -22.40 -0.79 -14.92
N GLU A 66 -22.70 -1.69 -15.87
CA GLU A 66 -22.45 -3.13 -15.72
C GLU A 66 -20.95 -3.43 -15.64
N ILE A 67 -20.12 -2.69 -16.36
CA ILE A 67 -18.65 -2.82 -16.30
C ILE A 67 -18.14 -2.39 -14.92
N ALA A 68 -18.59 -1.23 -14.42
CA ALA A 68 -18.22 -0.76 -13.09
C ALA A 68 -18.68 -1.74 -12.00
N ALA A 69 -19.91 -2.26 -12.10
CA ALA A 69 -20.43 -3.26 -11.18
C ALA A 69 -19.62 -4.56 -11.21
N ALA A 70 -19.20 -5.03 -12.40
CA ALA A 70 -18.34 -6.20 -12.53
C ALA A 70 -16.94 -5.98 -11.93
N LEU A 71 -16.32 -4.81 -12.14
CA LEU A 71 -15.05 -4.45 -11.50
C LEU A 71 -15.18 -4.41 -9.97
N LEU A 72 -16.24 -3.79 -9.46
CA LEU A 72 -16.51 -3.70 -8.02
C LEU A 72 -16.70 -5.09 -7.40
N ALA A 73 -17.54 -5.93 -8.00
CA ALA A 73 -17.74 -7.31 -7.56
C ALA A 73 -16.43 -8.12 -7.64
N GLY A 74 -15.60 -7.87 -8.65
CA GLY A 74 -14.27 -8.45 -8.79
C GLY A 74 -13.35 -8.09 -7.62
N VAL A 75 -13.34 -6.84 -7.19
CA VAL A 75 -12.56 -6.38 -6.02
C VAL A 75 -13.12 -6.95 -4.72
N GLN A 76 -14.45 -6.96 -4.55
CA GLN A 76 -15.08 -7.54 -3.35
C GLN A 76 -14.79 -9.04 -3.20
N ALA A 77 -14.73 -9.79 -4.31
CA ALA A 77 -14.43 -11.22 -4.30
C ALA A 77 -12.92 -11.53 -4.24
N GLY A 78 -12.10 -10.73 -4.92
CA GLY A 78 -10.66 -10.97 -5.07
C GLY A 78 -9.77 -10.23 -4.07
N GLY A 79 -10.34 -9.31 -3.29
CA GLY A 79 -9.67 -8.63 -2.18
C GLY A 79 -8.95 -7.34 -2.56
N PHE A 80 -8.44 -6.68 -1.52
CA PHE A 80 -7.83 -5.35 -1.58
C PHE A 80 -6.57 -5.31 -2.45
N SER A 81 -5.82 -6.42 -2.53
CA SER A 81 -4.57 -6.52 -3.27
C SER A 81 -4.72 -6.36 -4.79
N LEU A 82 -5.94 -6.46 -5.33
CA LEU A 82 -6.21 -6.25 -6.75
C LEU A 82 -6.12 -4.78 -7.19
N LEU A 83 -6.20 -3.85 -6.24
CA LEU A 83 -6.16 -2.42 -6.53
C LEU A 83 -4.71 -1.90 -6.62
N PRO A 84 -4.43 -0.93 -7.50
CA PRO A 84 -3.10 -0.38 -7.68
C PRO A 84 -2.75 0.61 -6.56
N TRP A 85 -2.52 0.10 -5.36
CA TRP A 85 -2.18 0.92 -4.20
C TRP A 85 -0.83 1.62 -4.37
N SER A 86 -0.81 2.93 -4.11
CA SER A 86 0.44 3.66 -3.90
C SER A 86 1.04 3.32 -2.54
N ASP A 87 2.36 3.49 -2.41
CA ASP A 87 3.05 3.31 -1.13
C ASP A 87 2.46 4.21 -0.03
N ALA A 88 2.03 5.42 -0.38
CA ALA A 88 1.40 6.34 0.55
C ALA A 88 0.03 5.86 1.06
N ALA A 89 -0.74 5.14 0.22
CA ALA A 89 -2.01 4.55 0.63
C ALA A 89 -1.76 3.34 1.55
N ARG A 90 -0.79 2.48 1.24
CA ARG A 90 -0.41 1.36 2.11
C ARG A 90 0.09 1.84 3.47
N ALA A 91 1.00 2.81 3.48
CA ALA A 91 1.52 3.40 4.71
C ALA A 91 0.41 4.03 5.58
N LEU A 92 -0.68 4.54 4.99
CA LEU A 92 -1.83 5.03 5.74
C LEU A 92 -2.57 3.89 6.47
N LEU A 93 -2.78 2.76 5.80
CA LEU A 93 -3.42 1.58 6.38
C LEU A 93 -2.54 0.96 7.48
N ASP A 94 -1.23 0.86 7.24
CA ASP A 94 -0.26 0.38 8.23
C ASP A 94 -0.28 1.23 9.51
N ARG A 95 -0.41 2.56 9.36
CA ARG A 95 -0.55 3.49 10.50
C ARG A 95 -1.84 3.27 11.27
N ILE A 96 -2.95 3.00 10.59
CA ILE A 96 -4.23 2.70 11.24
C ILE A 96 -4.12 1.42 12.05
N ALA A 97 -3.67 0.34 11.42
CA ALA A 97 -3.47 -0.96 12.07
C ALA A 97 -2.56 -0.81 13.30
N PHE A 98 -1.42 -0.13 13.15
CA PHE A 98 -0.50 0.14 14.25
C PHE A 98 -1.15 0.90 15.42
N VAL A 99 -1.88 1.99 15.14
CA VAL A 99 -2.52 2.79 16.21
C VAL A 99 -3.59 1.97 16.91
N HIS A 100 -4.35 1.17 16.17
CA HIS A 100 -5.36 0.28 16.74
C HIS A 100 -4.72 -0.79 17.65
N GLU A 101 -3.71 -1.50 17.17
CA GLU A 101 -2.96 -2.51 17.94
C GLU A 101 -2.29 -1.93 19.20
N ALA A 102 -1.83 -0.67 19.13
CA ALA A 102 -1.26 0.05 20.27
C ALA A 102 -2.31 0.56 21.28
N GLY A 103 -3.60 0.25 21.09
CA GLY A 103 -4.71 0.72 21.93
C GLY A 103 -4.98 2.21 21.80
N GLY A 104 -4.75 2.78 20.63
CA GLY A 104 -5.02 4.17 20.30
C GLY A 104 -6.52 4.47 20.11
N PRO A 105 -6.91 5.76 20.10
CA PRO A 105 -8.29 6.19 19.97
C PRO A 105 -8.73 6.22 18.49
N VAL A 106 -8.49 5.14 17.76
CA VAL A 106 -8.88 4.98 16.36
C VAL A 106 -9.68 3.69 16.23
N ASP A 107 -10.85 3.79 15.60
CA ASP A 107 -11.68 2.63 15.30
C ASP A 107 -10.93 1.66 14.38
N GLU A 108 -11.30 0.38 14.45
CA GLU A 108 -10.73 -0.63 13.56
C GLU A 108 -11.18 -0.37 12.12
N ILE A 109 -10.28 0.16 11.29
CA ILE A 109 -10.48 0.34 9.84
C ILE A 109 -9.44 -0.54 9.14
N ASP A 110 -9.79 -1.80 8.94
CA ASP A 110 -8.97 -2.78 8.23
C ASP A 110 -9.41 -2.93 6.76
N GLU A 111 -8.70 -3.80 6.02
CA GLU A 111 -9.03 -4.07 4.62
C GLU A 111 -10.45 -4.63 4.46
N ALA A 112 -10.91 -5.46 5.41
CA ALA A 112 -12.25 -6.04 5.37
C ALA A 112 -13.33 -4.97 5.53
N HIS A 113 -13.14 -4.02 6.45
CA HIS A 113 -14.01 -2.87 6.65
C HIS A 113 -14.09 -2.01 5.38
N LEU A 114 -12.95 -1.74 4.74
CA LEU A 114 -12.90 -0.94 3.51
C LEU A 114 -13.51 -1.67 2.31
N LEU A 115 -13.35 -2.99 2.20
CA LEU A 115 -13.98 -3.81 1.16
C LEU A 115 -15.50 -3.88 1.31
N ALA A 116 -15.99 -4.00 2.54
CA ALA A 116 -17.43 -4.04 2.83
C ALA A 116 -18.16 -2.77 2.39
N ARG A 117 -17.43 -1.65 2.27
CA ARG A 117 -17.94 -0.33 1.85
C ARG A 117 -17.40 0.11 0.50
N ALA A 118 -16.83 -0.82 -0.28
CA ALA A 118 -16.22 -0.50 -1.58
C ALA A 118 -17.19 0.16 -2.56
N ASP A 119 -18.48 -0.15 -2.46
CA ASP A 119 -19.53 0.50 -3.24
C ASP A 119 -19.60 2.02 -2.99
N GLU A 120 -19.35 2.47 -1.76
CA GLU A 120 -19.39 3.88 -1.38
C GLU A 120 -18.23 4.69 -1.98
N TRP A 121 -17.02 4.12 -2.01
CA TRP A 121 -15.79 4.88 -2.29
C TRP A 121 -15.06 4.49 -3.57
N LEU A 122 -15.21 3.25 -4.03
CA LEU A 122 -14.55 2.76 -5.24
C LEU A 122 -15.41 3.00 -6.49
N THR A 123 -16.74 2.89 -6.40
CA THR A 123 -17.66 3.04 -7.55
C THR A 123 -17.41 4.31 -8.38
N PRO A 124 -17.21 5.51 -7.79
CA PRO A 124 -16.94 6.71 -8.58
C PRO A 124 -15.64 6.63 -9.39
N LEU A 125 -14.65 5.88 -8.91
CA LEU A 125 -13.34 5.72 -9.57
C LEU A 125 -13.40 4.71 -10.72
N LEU A 126 -14.36 3.77 -10.69
CA LEU A 126 -14.55 2.75 -11.72
C LEU A 126 -15.23 3.30 -12.98
N ALA A 127 -15.81 4.50 -12.92
CA ALA A 127 -16.50 5.13 -14.04
C ALA A 127 -15.58 5.24 -15.27
N GLY A 128 -16.02 4.68 -16.40
CA GLY A 128 -15.26 4.68 -17.65
C GLY A 128 -14.02 3.77 -17.68
N LYS A 129 -13.78 2.97 -16.63
CA LYS A 129 -12.68 2.01 -16.57
C LYS A 129 -13.14 0.64 -17.04
N ARG A 130 -12.21 -0.13 -17.59
CA ARG A 130 -12.42 -1.54 -17.98
C ARG A 130 -11.46 -2.51 -17.29
N ARG A 131 -10.51 -1.98 -16.52
CA ARG A 131 -9.45 -2.68 -15.81
C ARG A 131 -9.11 -1.92 -14.53
N LEU A 132 -8.70 -2.65 -13.50
CA LEU A 132 -8.33 -2.09 -12.21
C LEU A 132 -6.99 -1.34 -12.26
N ASP A 133 -6.05 -1.79 -13.09
CA ASP A 133 -4.75 -1.13 -13.29
C ASP A 133 -4.85 0.25 -13.97
N ALA A 134 -6.00 0.57 -14.56
CA ALA A 134 -6.28 1.88 -15.16
C ALA A 134 -6.79 2.92 -14.14
N LEU A 135 -6.92 2.53 -12.86
CA LEU A 135 -7.27 3.43 -11.78
C LEU A 135 -6.10 4.36 -11.46
N ASP A 136 -6.41 5.63 -11.23
CA ASP A 136 -5.41 6.59 -10.79
C ASP A 136 -5.09 6.34 -9.32
N THR A 137 -3.81 6.06 -9.04
CA THR A 137 -3.35 5.71 -7.68
C THR A 137 -3.49 6.86 -6.68
N GLY A 138 -3.46 8.11 -7.15
CA GLY A 138 -3.69 9.31 -6.34
C GLY A 138 -5.16 9.46 -5.96
N ALA A 139 -6.06 9.35 -6.93
CA ALA A 139 -7.50 9.38 -6.71
C ALA A 139 -7.97 8.25 -5.79
N LEU A 140 -7.35 7.07 -5.89
CA LEU A 140 -7.59 5.94 -4.99
C LEU A 140 -7.19 6.28 -3.54
N ALA A 141 -6.01 6.88 -3.35
CA ALA A 141 -5.54 7.30 -2.03
C ALA A 141 -6.42 8.42 -1.42
N GLU A 142 -6.87 9.37 -2.23
CA GLU A 142 -7.79 10.43 -1.78
C GLU A 142 -9.17 9.87 -1.41
N SER A 143 -9.69 8.91 -2.17
CA SER A 143 -10.96 8.25 -1.84
C SER A 143 -10.86 7.51 -0.50
N LEU A 144 -9.76 6.80 -0.24
CA LEU A 144 -9.53 6.20 1.09
C LEU A 144 -9.51 7.25 2.21
N ARG A 145 -8.80 8.36 2.03
CA ARG A 145 -8.78 9.46 3.02
C ARG A 145 -10.18 9.99 3.31
N ALA A 146 -11.03 10.10 2.30
CA ALA A 146 -12.41 10.53 2.46
C ALA A 146 -13.23 9.54 3.31
N VAL A 147 -13.05 8.23 3.10
CA VAL A 147 -13.73 7.19 3.90
C VAL A 147 -13.23 7.15 5.34
N ILE A 148 -11.91 7.26 5.54
CA ILE A 148 -11.28 7.24 6.86
C ILE A 148 -11.71 8.46 7.69
N GLY A 149 -11.92 9.61 7.03
CA GLY A 149 -12.41 10.82 7.64
C GLY A 149 -11.33 11.66 8.33
N TRP A 150 -11.59 12.96 8.42
CA TRP A 150 -10.60 13.95 8.85
C TRP A 150 -10.18 13.80 10.33
N ASP A 151 -11.11 13.52 11.23
CA ASP A 151 -10.81 13.35 12.65
C ASP A 151 -9.89 12.15 12.91
N THR A 152 -10.10 11.05 12.20
CA THR A 152 -9.21 9.88 12.23
C THR A 152 -7.84 10.23 11.69
N LEU A 153 -7.75 10.88 10.53
CA LEU A 153 -6.47 11.30 9.94
C LEU A 153 -5.66 12.21 10.88
N ARG A 154 -6.31 13.19 11.51
CA ARG A 154 -5.66 14.06 12.51
C ARG A 154 -5.16 13.28 13.72
N THR A 155 -5.94 12.29 14.17
CA THR A 155 -5.55 11.41 15.28
C THR A 155 -4.35 10.56 14.90
N LEU A 156 -4.33 9.99 13.69
CA LEU A 156 -3.18 9.27 13.16
C LEU A 156 -1.93 10.14 13.07
N ASP A 157 -2.05 11.40 12.64
CA ASP A 157 -0.88 12.30 12.55
C ASP A 157 -0.26 12.60 13.92
N ALA A 158 -1.07 12.64 14.98
CA ALA A 158 -0.58 12.80 16.35
C ALA A 158 -0.04 11.49 16.96
N GLN A 159 -0.70 10.36 16.73
CA GLN A 159 -0.35 9.07 17.34
C GLN A 159 0.77 8.34 16.57
N ALA A 160 0.74 8.39 15.25
CA ALA A 160 1.63 7.69 14.36
C ALA A 160 2.06 8.63 13.23
N PRO A 161 2.95 9.61 13.48
CA PRO A 161 3.39 10.54 12.43
C PRO A 161 4.01 9.80 11.25
N THR A 162 3.95 10.38 10.05
CA THR A 162 4.54 9.76 8.85
C THR A 162 6.07 9.73 8.90
N HIS A 163 6.67 10.70 9.60
CA HIS A 163 8.12 10.87 9.69
C HIS A 163 8.57 11.16 11.11
N PHE A 164 9.77 10.69 11.42
CA PHE A 164 10.54 11.10 12.58
C PHE A 164 11.42 12.31 12.21
N HIS A 165 11.26 13.39 12.96
CA HIS A 165 12.13 14.57 12.87
C HIS A 165 13.29 14.46 13.85
N SER A 166 14.48 14.29 13.30
CA SER A 166 15.73 14.19 14.08
C SER A 166 16.19 15.56 14.62
N PRO A 167 16.97 15.60 15.71
CA PRO A 167 17.60 16.84 16.21
C PRO A 167 18.48 17.56 15.17
N ALA A 168 18.97 16.85 14.16
CA ALA A 168 19.73 17.42 13.05
C ALA A 168 18.88 18.16 11.99
N GLY A 169 17.57 18.29 12.21
CA GLY A 169 16.64 18.93 11.28
C GLY A 169 16.31 18.08 10.05
N THR A 170 16.68 16.79 10.05
CA THR A 170 16.30 15.84 8.99
C THR A 170 15.03 15.08 9.33
N SER A 171 14.26 14.74 8.28
CA SER A 171 13.02 13.96 8.35
C SER A 171 13.26 12.55 7.81
N HIS A 172 12.74 11.54 8.50
CA HIS A 172 12.92 10.12 8.16
C HIS A 172 11.58 9.39 8.18
N PRO A 173 11.21 8.65 7.12
CA PRO A 173 9.95 7.92 7.12
C PRO A 173 9.92 6.87 8.23
N ILE A 174 8.75 6.68 8.84
CA ILE A 174 8.52 5.62 9.82
C ILE A 174 7.79 4.47 9.11
N ASP A 175 8.40 3.29 9.14
CA ASP A 175 7.80 2.05 8.67
C ASP A 175 7.03 1.38 9.83
N TYR A 176 5.71 1.49 9.78
CA TYR A 176 4.81 0.93 10.81
C TYR A 176 4.51 -0.57 10.61
N ALA A 177 4.75 -1.10 9.41
CA ALA A 177 4.59 -2.53 9.10
C ALA A 177 5.86 -3.34 9.45
N ALA A 178 6.94 -2.67 9.86
CA ALA A 178 8.20 -3.32 10.19
C ALA A 178 8.07 -4.34 11.33
N GLU A 179 8.71 -5.50 11.15
CA GLU A 179 8.78 -6.52 12.19
C GLU A 179 9.47 -5.96 13.44
N GLY A 180 8.82 -6.17 14.59
CA GLY A 180 9.29 -5.66 15.87
C GLY A 180 8.89 -4.21 16.17
N GLY A 181 8.00 -3.60 15.39
CA GLY A 181 7.42 -2.30 15.68
C GLY A 181 7.96 -1.16 14.82
N PRO A 182 7.45 0.07 15.02
CA PRO A 182 7.60 1.20 14.10
C PRO A 182 9.07 1.57 13.94
N ARG A 183 9.60 1.38 12.73
CA ARG A 183 11.02 1.45 12.45
C ARG A 183 11.40 2.73 11.72
N VAL A 184 12.53 3.31 12.11
CA VAL A 184 13.15 4.42 11.41
C VAL A 184 14.59 4.06 11.09
N GLU A 185 14.96 4.17 9.82
CA GLU A 185 16.34 4.01 9.38
C GLU A 185 17.04 5.36 9.27
N LEU A 186 18.16 5.51 9.99
CA LEU A 186 18.93 6.75 10.01
C LEU A 186 20.35 6.54 10.51
N ARG A 187 21.22 7.53 10.29
CA ARG A 187 22.59 7.48 10.79
C ARG A 187 22.66 8.00 12.24
N PRO A 188 23.55 7.46 13.09
CA PRO A 188 23.72 7.92 14.47
C PRO A 188 23.95 9.43 14.61
N GLN A 189 24.63 10.07 13.65
CA GLN A 189 24.92 11.51 13.69
C GLN A 189 23.67 12.39 13.72
N GLN A 190 22.56 11.86 13.17
CA GLN A 190 21.29 12.56 13.12
C GLN A 190 20.58 12.53 14.48
N LEU A 191 20.96 11.60 15.36
CA LEU A 191 20.42 11.43 16.72
C LEU A 191 21.29 12.08 17.80
N PHE A 192 22.45 12.64 17.46
CA PHE A 192 23.28 13.32 18.45
C PHE A 192 22.52 14.46 19.15
N GLY A 193 22.75 14.63 20.43
CA GLY A 193 22.00 15.57 21.26
C GLY A 193 20.66 15.02 21.78
N LEU A 194 20.24 13.83 21.32
CA LEU A 194 19.01 13.18 21.81
C LEU A 194 19.32 12.26 22.99
N ALA A 195 18.97 12.72 24.18
CA ALA A 195 19.15 11.99 25.43
C ALA A 195 17.96 11.09 25.80
N THR A 196 16.80 11.25 25.16
CA THR A 196 15.58 10.48 25.43
C THR A 196 15.20 9.66 24.20
N HIS A 197 14.83 8.39 24.40
CA HIS A 197 14.42 7.56 23.27
C HIS A 197 13.08 8.06 22.68
N PRO A 198 12.97 8.22 21.34
CA PRO A 198 11.75 8.69 20.72
C PRO A 198 10.65 7.62 20.75
N VAL A 199 9.45 8.05 21.09
CA VAL A 199 8.27 7.20 21.27
C VAL A 199 7.10 7.71 20.43
N VAL A 200 6.28 6.79 19.96
CA VAL A 200 5.02 7.05 19.23
C VAL A 200 3.84 6.42 19.97
N ALA A 201 2.66 6.44 19.36
CA ALA A 201 1.38 6.03 19.93
C ALA A 201 1.08 6.74 21.27
N GLY A 202 1.32 8.04 21.33
CA GLY A 202 1.07 8.81 22.57
C GLY A 202 2.04 8.47 23.71
N GLY A 203 3.24 8.01 23.40
CA GLY A 203 4.28 7.69 24.38
C GLY A 203 4.34 6.23 24.81
N ARG A 204 3.58 5.35 24.16
CA ARG A 204 3.47 3.93 24.53
C ARG A 204 4.49 3.04 23.84
N VAL A 205 4.85 3.35 22.60
CA VAL A 205 5.66 2.47 21.77
C VAL A 205 6.99 3.13 21.40
N PRO A 206 8.14 2.56 21.78
CA PRO A 206 9.45 3.06 21.36
C PRO A 206 9.69 2.81 19.87
N LEU A 207 10.29 3.80 19.18
CA LEU A 207 10.70 3.62 17.80
C LEU A 207 11.86 2.62 17.70
N VAL A 208 11.79 1.72 16.74
CA VAL A 208 12.92 0.85 16.39
C VAL A 208 13.90 1.67 15.55
N LEU A 209 15.00 2.10 16.16
CA LEU A 209 16.05 2.86 15.47
C LEU A 209 17.00 1.88 14.77
N SER A 210 16.88 1.79 13.44
CA SER A 210 17.80 1.04 12.57
C SER A 210 18.96 1.95 12.17
N LEU A 211 20.08 1.80 12.86
CA LEU A 211 21.25 2.68 12.70
C LEU A 211 22.13 2.20 11.55
N THR A 212 22.41 3.10 10.61
CA THR A 212 23.25 2.82 9.44
C THR A 212 24.55 3.59 9.44
N SER A 213 25.54 3.05 8.72
CA SER A 213 26.81 3.73 8.47
C SER A 213 26.63 4.87 7.46
N PRO A 214 27.64 5.74 7.29
CA PRO A 214 27.62 6.74 6.22
C PRO A 214 27.42 6.18 4.81
N ALA A 215 27.71 4.89 4.60
CA ALA A 215 27.48 4.18 3.34
C ALA A 215 26.17 3.38 3.31
N GLY A 216 25.26 3.60 4.25
CA GLY A 216 23.94 2.94 4.31
C GLY A 216 23.98 1.49 4.78
N ARG A 217 25.09 1.01 5.36
CA ARG A 217 25.17 -0.37 5.87
C ARG A 217 24.60 -0.46 7.28
N PRO A 218 23.78 -1.48 7.62
CA PRO A 218 23.31 -1.69 8.98
C PRO A 218 24.47 -1.80 9.97
N ILE A 219 24.33 -1.14 11.13
CA ILE A 219 25.29 -1.19 12.24
C ILE A 219 24.64 -1.81 13.47
N GLN A 220 23.52 -1.24 13.91
CA GLN A 220 22.86 -1.62 15.15
C GLN A 220 21.38 -1.29 15.05
N THR A 221 20.53 -2.13 15.64
CA THR A 221 19.12 -1.78 15.90
C THR A 221 18.93 -1.59 17.40
N THR A 222 18.22 -0.54 17.82
CA THR A 222 17.92 -0.30 19.24
C THR A 222 16.51 0.24 19.46
N ARG A 223 15.90 -0.15 20.59
CA ARG A 223 14.68 0.45 21.17
C ARG A 223 14.96 1.18 22.49
N ASP A 224 16.23 1.30 22.85
CA ASP A 224 16.72 2.03 24.01
C ASP A 224 17.96 2.83 23.57
N LEU A 225 17.71 4.10 23.22
CA LEU A 225 18.75 4.99 22.73
C LEU A 225 19.71 5.40 23.88
N PRO A 226 19.23 5.77 25.08
CA PRO A 226 20.09 6.00 26.23
C PRO A 226 21.02 4.81 26.54
N GLY A 227 20.46 3.59 26.62
CA GLY A 227 21.24 2.38 26.88
C GLY A 227 22.26 2.09 25.78
N PHE A 228 21.92 2.35 24.52
CA PHE A 228 22.86 2.26 23.40
C PHE A 228 24.04 3.23 23.54
N TRP A 229 23.76 4.49 23.91
CA TRP A 229 24.77 5.53 24.11
C TRP A 229 25.74 5.20 25.25
N THR A 230 25.24 4.73 26.39
CA THR A 230 26.09 4.39 27.54
C THR A 230 26.78 3.03 27.39
N GLY A 231 26.22 2.13 26.57
CA GLY A 231 26.70 0.78 26.37
C GLY A 231 27.53 0.61 25.10
N SER A 232 26.92 0.05 24.06
CA SER A 232 27.62 -0.42 22.85
C SER A 232 28.15 0.68 21.94
N TRP A 233 27.77 1.95 22.16
CA TRP A 233 28.22 3.07 21.32
C TRP A 233 29.75 3.19 21.26
N ALA A 234 30.47 3.03 22.36
CA ALA A 234 31.92 3.21 22.37
C ALA A 234 32.63 2.23 21.40
N ALA A 235 32.15 0.98 21.33
CA ALA A 235 32.66 -0.02 20.40
C ALA A 235 32.31 0.34 18.95
N VAL A 236 31.06 0.72 18.69
CA VAL A 236 30.59 1.18 17.36
C VAL A 236 31.40 2.40 16.90
N ALA A 237 31.55 3.41 17.74
CA ALA A 237 32.30 4.62 17.45
C ALA A 237 33.77 4.32 17.14
N LYS A 238 34.41 3.39 17.88
CA LYS A 238 35.78 2.95 17.61
C LYS A 238 35.93 2.32 16.23
N GLU A 239 35.05 1.38 15.87
CA GLU A 239 35.06 0.74 14.56
C GLU A 239 34.80 1.76 13.44
N MET A 240 33.76 2.58 13.60
CA MET A 240 33.33 3.53 12.59
C MET A 240 34.32 4.68 12.40
N ARG A 241 35.07 5.06 13.44
CA ARG A 241 36.16 6.04 13.33
C ARG A 241 37.30 5.56 12.43
N GLY A 242 37.58 4.25 12.42
CA GLY A 242 38.55 3.65 11.50
C GLY A 242 38.05 3.61 10.05
N ARG A 243 36.80 3.18 9.83
CA ARG A 243 36.21 3.06 8.49
C ARG A 243 35.80 4.40 7.86
N TYR A 244 35.35 5.35 8.68
CA TYR A 244 34.79 6.63 8.26
C TYR A 244 35.38 7.81 9.05
N PRO A 245 36.70 8.10 8.92
CA PRO A 245 37.41 9.06 9.76
C PRO A 245 36.93 10.52 9.61
N ARG A 246 36.34 10.85 8.45
CA ARG A 246 35.80 12.18 8.12
C ARG A 246 34.49 12.52 8.84
N HIS A 247 33.80 11.54 9.42
CA HIS A 247 32.54 11.73 10.12
C HIS A 247 32.76 11.90 11.63
N PRO A 248 31.89 12.63 12.34
CA PRO A 248 31.97 12.78 13.79
C PRO A 248 31.53 11.48 14.49
N TRP A 249 32.34 11.10 15.49
CA TRP A 249 32.15 9.94 16.36
C TRP A 249 32.52 10.39 17.79
N PRO A 250 31.66 11.19 18.45
CA PRO A 250 31.92 11.73 19.78
C PRO A 250 31.93 10.63 20.84
N ASP A 251 32.65 10.86 21.93
CA ASP A 251 32.64 9.96 23.08
C ASP A 251 31.34 10.11 23.90
N ASP A 252 30.75 11.32 23.94
CA ASP A 252 29.41 11.59 24.47
C ASP A 252 28.44 11.99 23.33
N PRO A 253 27.67 11.04 22.76
CA PRO A 253 26.72 11.32 21.69
C PRO A 253 25.44 12.02 22.19
N ALA A 254 25.09 11.88 23.47
CA ALA A 254 23.87 12.46 24.04
C ALA A 254 24.01 13.97 24.23
N ALA A 255 25.23 14.47 24.48
CA ALA A 255 25.53 15.91 24.55
C ALA A 255 26.14 16.49 23.25
N ALA A 256 26.36 15.67 22.21
CA ALA A 256 26.98 16.11 20.97
C ALA A 256 26.06 17.00 20.13
N VAL A 257 26.66 17.92 19.37
CA VAL A 257 25.91 18.77 18.43
C VAL A 257 25.38 17.90 17.28
N PRO A 258 24.07 17.90 17.00
CA PRO A 258 23.51 17.17 15.87
C PRO A 258 24.02 17.72 14.54
N THR A 259 24.43 16.81 13.65
CA THR A 259 24.95 17.18 12.34
C THR A 259 24.70 16.11 11.30
N THR A 260 24.46 16.53 10.06
CA THR A 260 24.40 15.66 8.87
C THR A 260 25.71 15.66 8.09
N ARG A 261 26.70 16.45 8.53
CA ARG A 261 27.87 16.84 7.77
C ARG A 261 29.14 16.13 8.25
N THR A 262 30.22 16.32 7.49
CA THR A 262 31.55 15.84 7.85
C THR A 262 32.24 16.83 8.80
N LYS A 263 33.24 16.37 9.57
CA LYS A 263 33.97 17.19 10.55
C LYS A 263 34.50 18.51 9.96
N ASN A 264 35.00 18.47 8.73
CA ASN A 264 35.57 19.64 8.06
C ASN A 264 34.50 20.68 7.67
N ALA A 265 33.29 20.23 7.34
CA ALA A 265 32.18 21.12 7.00
C ALA A 265 31.61 21.82 8.24
N ASP A 266 31.58 21.14 9.39
CA ASP A 266 31.14 21.77 10.65
C ASP A 266 32.21 22.72 11.22
N ALA A 267 33.49 22.34 11.15
CA ALA A 267 34.60 23.20 11.61
C ALA A 267 34.68 24.54 10.85
N ARG A 268 34.38 24.57 9.55
CA ARG A 268 34.35 25.79 8.73
C ARG A 268 33.22 26.76 9.10
N ARG A 269 32.15 26.28 9.74
CA ARG A 269 31.00 27.10 10.15
C ARG A 269 31.15 27.64 11.58
N ALA A 270 31.87 26.91 12.43
CA ALA A 270 32.15 27.31 13.81
C ALA A 270 33.18 28.45 13.93
N GLN A 271 33.91 28.77 12.84
CA GLN A 271 34.78 29.95 12.79
C GLN A 271 33.94 31.19 12.47
N PRO A 272 33.95 32.24 13.32
CA PRO A 272 33.33 33.51 12.99
C PRO A 272 34.05 34.14 11.79
N ARG A 273 33.28 34.80 10.90
CA ARG A 273 33.84 35.63 9.83
C ARG A 273 34.53 36.85 10.40
#